data_AF-A0A2G9UAI9-F1
#
_entry.id   AF-A0A2G9UAI9-F1
#
_cell.length_a   1.000
_cell.length_b   1.000
_cell.length_c   1.000
_cell.angle_alpha   90.00
_cell.angle_beta   90.00
_cell.angle_gamma   90.00
#
_symmetry.space_group_name_H-M   'P 1'
#
loop_
_entity.id
_entity.type
_entity.pdbx_description
1 polymer ?
#
loop_
_entity_poly.entity_id
_entity_poly.type
_entity_poly.pdbx_seq_one_letter_code
_entity_poly.pdbx_strand_id
1 'polypeptide(L)'
;MAGGQLSDQIWYWGNVDKSMVSEIMQDQPEGTFMVRDASSPGDYTLTVRFGGHTKLVRIHVYKGRCGFALESLTHDSVVSLIEFYRTRSLKCYNAQLDVCLKYPLPRRKNSVRAIETVSLPASVSPPLPAFNPDWELRLGLERLRIYQTSVDRAARLFDAVHEEKKMADDLHYEYTQAVDLDRKVKQLEDVLSTLQSCRESNDETDPKRVHTFKANSELVEKSIKKLKEEREFVVDRRARVAKIIEDLEQASAHAKERLVSCHNTRNQSYTELYKKGVPKHKLGETIEHATSMLEKETMQASELLADIPLTWEPEQ
;
A
#
# COMPACT_ATOMS: atom_id res chain seq x y z
N MET A 1 7.22 -20.66 22.57
CA MET A 1 7.47 -19.92 23.83
C MET A 1 8.05 -18.56 23.46
N ALA A 2 7.20 -17.63 23.02
CA ALA A 2 7.62 -16.26 22.70
C ALA A 2 7.30 -15.36 23.90
N GLY A 3 8.07 -15.50 24.98
CA GLY A 3 8.02 -14.57 26.11
C GLY A 3 9.03 -13.46 25.86
N GLY A 4 8.62 -12.38 25.18
CA GLY A 4 9.49 -11.22 24.98
C GLY A 4 9.92 -10.59 26.30
N GLN A 5 11.06 -9.90 26.32
CA GLN A 5 11.54 -9.19 27.51
C GLN A 5 10.55 -8.07 27.87
N LEU A 6 10.37 -7.78 29.16
CA LEU A 6 9.45 -6.74 29.63
C LEU A 6 9.77 -5.36 29.03
N SER A 7 11.06 -5.06 28.84
CA SER A 7 11.56 -3.83 28.21
C SER A 7 11.12 -3.64 26.77
N ASP A 8 10.81 -4.73 26.07
CA ASP A 8 10.48 -4.71 24.65
C ASP A 8 8.97 -4.53 24.41
N GLN A 9 8.19 -4.54 25.50
CA GLN A 9 6.75 -4.42 25.43
C GLN A 9 6.34 -2.97 25.21
N ILE A 10 5.55 -2.73 24.15
CA ILE A 10 5.07 -1.39 23.79
C ILE A 10 4.27 -0.72 24.92
N TRP A 11 3.57 -1.53 25.73
CA TRP A 11 2.75 -1.11 26.86
C TRP A 11 3.51 -0.95 28.17
N TYR A 12 4.83 -1.20 28.18
CA TYR A 12 5.68 -1.01 29.34
C TYR A 12 6.30 0.39 29.34
N TRP A 13 5.98 1.17 30.37
CA TRP A 13 6.35 2.57 30.50
C TRP A 13 7.54 2.80 31.44
N GLY A 14 7.98 1.78 32.17
CA GLY A 14 9.05 1.87 33.16
C GLY A 14 8.73 2.87 34.26
N ASN A 15 9.74 3.56 34.78
CA ASN A 15 9.57 4.60 35.78
C ASN A 15 8.97 5.88 35.16
N VAL A 16 7.66 6.07 35.34
CA VAL A 16 6.91 7.25 34.86
C VAL A 16 6.05 7.82 35.98
N ASP A 17 5.94 9.15 36.02
CA ASP A 17 5.18 9.88 37.04
C ASP A 17 3.68 9.58 37.00
N LYS A 18 3.09 9.41 38.17
CA LYS A 18 1.65 9.10 38.33
C LYS A 18 0.75 10.19 37.73
N SER A 19 1.16 11.46 37.78
CA SER A 19 0.41 12.60 37.23
C SER A 19 0.29 12.50 35.71
N MET A 20 1.43 12.33 35.03
CA MET A 20 1.52 12.14 33.58
C MET A 20 0.64 10.98 33.10
N VAL A 21 0.68 9.88 33.83
CA VAL A 21 -0.13 8.69 33.55
C VAL A 21 -1.62 8.98 33.64
N SER A 22 -2.04 9.73 34.66
CA SER A 22 -3.45 10.06 34.87
C SER A 22 -4.00 10.92 33.74
N GLU A 23 -3.22 11.90 33.27
CA GLU A 23 -3.58 12.79 32.17
C GLU A 23 -3.74 12.02 30.86
N ILE A 24 -2.74 11.19 30.50
CA ILE A 24 -2.79 10.42 29.24
C ILE A 24 -3.95 9.43 29.23
N MET A 25 -4.29 8.84 30.38
CA MET A 25 -5.36 7.84 30.52
C MET A 25 -6.76 8.44 30.56
N GLN A 26 -6.91 9.76 30.75
CA GLN A 26 -8.20 10.41 30.95
C GLN A 26 -9.12 10.29 29.73
N ASP A 27 -8.56 10.45 28.53
CA ASP A 27 -9.32 10.45 27.26
C ASP A 27 -9.24 9.12 26.51
N GLN A 28 -8.74 8.07 27.15
CA GLN A 28 -8.60 6.76 26.51
C GLN A 28 -9.89 5.94 26.60
N PRO A 29 -10.16 5.06 25.60
CA PRO A 29 -11.29 4.15 25.64
C PRO A 29 -11.14 3.09 26.73
N GLU A 30 -12.26 2.50 27.14
CA GLU A 30 -12.30 1.42 28.12
C GLU A 30 -11.47 0.20 27.68
N GLY A 31 -10.74 -0.41 28.61
CA GLY A 31 -9.81 -1.50 28.35
C GLY A 31 -8.44 -1.07 27.83
N THR A 32 -8.19 0.24 27.68
CA THR A 32 -6.84 0.78 27.48
C THR A 32 -5.99 0.57 28.71
N PHE A 33 -4.75 0.10 28.54
CA PHE A 33 -3.87 -0.21 29.66
C PHE A 33 -2.39 0.04 29.40
N MET A 34 -1.62 0.18 30.47
CA MET A 34 -0.15 0.15 30.46
C MET A 34 0.41 -0.28 31.81
N VAL A 35 1.69 -0.66 31.83
CA VAL A 35 2.40 -1.11 33.04
C VAL A 35 3.60 -0.20 33.29
N ARG A 36 3.75 0.24 34.54
CA ARG A 36 4.88 1.06 35.00
C ARG A 36 5.50 0.49 36.27
N ASP A 37 6.65 1.02 36.65
CA ASP A 37 7.32 0.65 37.89
C ASP A 37 6.45 1.09 39.09
N ALA A 38 6.33 0.23 40.09
CA ALA A 38 5.71 0.61 41.36
C ALA A 38 6.70 1.44 42.18
N SER A 39 6.17 2.19 43.15
CA SER A 39 7.02 2.91 44.12
C SER A 39 7.80 1.96 45.05
N SER A 40 7.40 0.69 45.12
CA SER A 40 8.14 -0.36 45.82
C SER A 40 9.09 -1.05 44.83
N PRO A 41 10.40 -1.14 45.15
CA PRO A 41 11.37 -1.79 44.28
C PRO A 41 10.99 -3.24 43.94
N GLY A 42 10.99 -3.58 42.66
CA GLY A 42 10.71 -4.93 42.16
C GLY A 42 9.24 -5.22 41.82
N ASP A 43 8.31 -4.39 42.28
CA ASP A 43 6.88 -4.50 41.94
C ASP A 43 6.51 -3.58 40.76
N TYR A 44 5.36 -3.85 40.14
CA TYR A 44 4.83 -3.04 39.03
C TYR A 44 3.41 -2.55 39.32
N THR A 45 2.96 -1.55 38.57
CA THR A 45 1.58 -1.06 38.62
C THR A 45 0.96 -1.13 37.22
N LEU A 46 -0.10 -1.92 37.09
CA LEU A 46 -0.99 -1.93 35.93
C LEU A 46 -1.97 -0.77 36.06
N THR A 47 -2.02 0.09 35.04
CA THR A 47 -3.01 1.16 34.92
C THR A 47 -3.97 0.79 33.81
N VAL A 48 -5.27 0.73 34.09
CA VAL A 48 -6.31 0.35 33.13
C VAL A 48 -7.51 1.29 33.19
N ARG A 49 -8.11 1.59 32.03
CA ARG A 49 -9.33 2.39 31.92
C ARG A 49 -10.56 1.49 32.08
N PHE A 50 -11.45 1.82 33.02
CA PHE A 50 -12.68 1.07 33.26
C PHE A 50 -13.78 1.97 33.82
N GLY A 51 -14.97 1.94 33.22
CA GLY A 51 -16.14 2.69 33.68
C GLY A 51 -15.90 4.20 33.75
N GLY A 52 -15.19 4.77 32.77
CA GLY A 52 -14.86 6.20 32.73
C GLY A 52 -13.81 6.66 33.76
N HIS A 53 -13.15 5.72 34.46
CA HIS A 53 -12.12 6.02 35.45
C HIS A 53 -10.84 5.24 35.21
N THR A 54 -9.72 5.80 35.69
CA THR A 54 -8.42 5.14 35.67
C THR A 54 -8.25 4.29 36.93
N LYS A 55 -8.06 2.98 36.77
CA LYS A 55 -7.85 2.02 37.85
C LYS A 55 -6.38 1.62 37.92
N LEU A 56 -5.85 1.52 39.14
CA LEU A 56 -4.47 1.11 39.41
C LEU A 56 -4.49 -0.24 40.13
N VAL A 57 -3.82 -1.23 39.56
CA VAL A 57 -3.70 -2.57 40.12
C VAL A 57 -2.23 -2.87 40.35
N ARG A 58 -1.86 -3.25 41.57
CA ARG A 58 -0.47 -3.59 41.90
C ARG A 58 -0.15 -5.00 41.43
N ILE A 59 1.01 -5.16 40.79
CA ILE A 59 1.59 -6.45 40.43
C ILE A 59 2.73 -6.71 41.38
N HIS A 60 2.56 -7.73 42.22
CA HIS A 60 3.58 -8.21 43.13
C HIS A 60 4.53 -9.14 42.40
N VAL A 61 5.84 -9.01 42.65
CA VAL A 61 6.86 -9.92 42.13
C VAL A 61 7.71 -10.46 43.27
N TYR A 62 7.74 -11.78 43.43
CA TYR A 62 8.53 -12.44 44.47
C TYR A 62 9.10 -13.76 43.97
N LYS A 63 10.40 -13.98 44.18
CA LYS A 63 11.14 -15.19 43.76
C LYS A 63 10.88 -15.62 42.30
N GLY A 64 10.79 -14.65 41.39
CA GLY A 64 10.57 -14.90 39.96
C GLY A 64 9.13 -15.20 39.55
N ARG A 65 8.16 -15.15 40.47
CA ARG A 65 6.72 -15.25 40.16
C ARG A 65 6.00 -13.93 40.41
N CYS A 66 4.92 -13.70 39.69
CA CYS A 66 4.13 -12.49 39.79
C CYS A 66 2.61 -12.73 39.80
N GLY A 67 1.88 -11.77 40.35
CA GLY A 67 0.42 -11.79 40.45
C GLY A 67 -0.14 -10.52 41.08
N PHE A 68 -1.46 -10.37 41.08
CA PHE A 68 -2.13 -9.19 41.66
C PHE A 68 -2.38 -9.29 43.18
N ALA A 69 -2.18 -10.48 43.77
CA ALA A 69 -2.21 -10.68 45.21
C ALA A 69 -0.96 -11.46 45.65
N LEU A 70 -0.40 -11.07 46.79
CA LEU A 70 0.84 -11.65 47.32
C LEU A 70 0.69 -13.14 47.66
N GLU A 71 -0.53 -13.56 48.00
CA GLU A 71 -0.88 -14.94 48.33
C GLU A 71 -1.10 -15.82 47.09
N SER A 72 -1.13 -15.23 45.88
CA SER A 72 -1.43 -15.93 44.62
C SER A 72 -0.56 -15.44 43.46
N LEU A 73 0.74 -15.77 43.49
CA LEU A 73 1.70 -15.47 42.42
C LEU A 73 1.69 -16.58 41.37
N THR A 74 0.76 -16.49 40.42
CA THR A 74 0.42 -17.57 39.48
C THR A 74 1.19 -17.55 38.16
N HIS A 75 1.95 -16.48 37.85
CA HIS A 75 2.61 -16.30 36.56
C HIS A 75 4.13 -16.18 36.69
N ASP A 76 4.86 -16.71 35.70
CA ASP A 76 6.33 -16.72 35.68
C ASP A 76 6.95 -15.40 35.17
N SER A 77 6.13 -14.49 34.61
CA SER A 77 6.57 -13.15 34.22
C SER A 77 5.41 -12.17 34.12
N VAL A 78 5.69 -10.87 34.28
CA VAL A 78 4.69 -9.80 34.10
C VAL A 78 4.10 -9.83 32.70
N VAL A 79 4.89 -10.19 31.69
CA VAL A 79 4.42 -10.33 30.30
C VAL A 79 3.37 -11.44 30.20
N SER A 80 3.63 -12.62 30.79
CA SER A 80 2.65 -13.72 30.80
C SER A 80 1.39 -13.41 31.60
N LEU A 81 1.51 -12.66 32.71
CA LEU A 81 0.38 -12.15 33.47
C LEU A 81 -0.49 -11.24 32.62
N ILE A 82 0.11 -10.25 31.94
CA ILE A 82 -0.62 -9.31 31.09
C ILE A 82 -1.30 -10.04 29.93
N GLU A 83 -0.58 -10.93 29.24
CA GLU A 83 -1.11 -11.70 28.11
C GLU A 83 -2.32 -12.55 28.50
N PHE A 84 -2.28 -13.15 29.69
CA PHE A 84 -3.41 -13.90 30.24
C PHE A 84 -4.66 -13.03 30.41
N TYR A 85 -4.51 -11.79 30.92
CA TYR A 85 -5.61 -10.84 31.11
C TYR A 85 -5.97 -10.02 29.87
N ARG A 86 -5.27 -10.19 28.74
CA ARG A 86 -5.73 -9.67 27.43
C ARG A 86 -6.98 -10.40 26.95
N THR A 87 -7.07 -11.70 27.20
CA THR A 87 -8.17 -12.57 26.76
C THR A 87 -9.14 -12.95 27.87
N ARG A 88 -8.83 -12.62 29.13
CA ARG A 88 -9.65 -12.94 30.31
C ARG A 88 -9.89 -11.70 31.15
N SER A 89 -11.13 -11.53 31.63
CA SER A 89 -11.52 -10.36 32.42
C SER A 89 -10.81 -10.35 33.77
N LEU A 90 -10.41 -9.16 34.23
CA LEU A 90 -9.89 -8.92 35.59
C LEU A 90 -10.90 -9.24 36.69
N LYS A 91 -12.16 -9.53 36.35
CA LYS A 91 -13.21 -9.98 37.27
C LYS A 91 -12.80 -11.19 38.11
N CYS A 92 -12.01 -12.10 37.56
CA CYS A 92 -11.54 -13.28 38.30
C CYS A 92 -10.53 -12.94 39.40
N TYR A 93 -9.91 -11.76 39.34
CA TYR A 93 -9.12 -11.20 40.42
C TYR A 93 -9.97 -10.31 41.34
N ASN A 94 -10.74 -9.38 40.77
CA ASN A 94 -11.60 -8.46 41.50
C ASN A 94 -12.96 -8.36 40.81
N ALA A 95 -14.02 -8.83 41.47
CA ALA A 95 -15.38 -8.88 40.93
C ALA A 95 -15.93 -7.51 40.47
N GLN A 96 -15.37 -6.39 40.95
CA GLN A 96 -15.74 -5.02 40.58
C GLN A 96 -14.94 -4.48 39.38
N LEU A 97 -14.02 -5.24 38.81
CA LEU A 97 -13.15 -4.83 37.70
C LEU A 97 -13.38 -5.74 36.48
N ASP A 98 -14.57 -5.67 35.90
CA ASP A 98 -14.97 -6.51 34.76
C ASP A 98 -14.48 -5.95 33.43
N VAL A 99 -13.17 -6.02 33.21
CA VAL A 99 -12.52 -5.49 32.00
C VAL A 99 -11.37 -6.39 31.56
N CYS A 100 -11.20 -6.56 30.25
CA CYS A 100 -10.02 -7.19 29.65
C CYS A 100 -9.00 -6.13 29.21
N LEU A 101 -7.72 -6.49 29.17
CA LEU A 101 -6.63 -5.63 28.71
C LEU A 101 -6.61 -5.57 27.17
N LYS A 102 -7.53 -4.78 26.59
CA LYS A 102 -7.80 -4.74 25.14
C LYS A 102 -6.78 -3.92 24.36
N TYR A 103 -6.51 -2.70 24.81
CA TYR A 103 -5.73 -1.71 24.04
C TYR A 103 -4.41 -1.38 24.75
N PRO A 104 -3.27 -1.95 24.32
CA PRO A 104 -1.96 -1.63 24.89
C PRO A 104 -1.60 -0.19 24.51
N LEU A 105 -1.37 0.67 25.50
CA LEU A 105 -1.00 2.06 25.26
C LEU A 105 0.52 2.17 25.02
N PRO A 106 0.96 2.54 23.80
CA PRO A 106 2.38 2.55 23.46
C PRO A 106 3.14 3.70 24.13
N ARG A 107 4.32 3.42 24.70
CA ARG A 107 5.22 4.45 25.21
C ARG A 107 5.84 5.25 24.05
N ARG A 108 5.46 6.52 23.89
CA ARG A 108 6.16 7.46 22.99
C ARG A 108 7.54 7.78 23.60
N LYS A 109 8.63 7.29 22.98
CA LYS A 109 10.03 7.41 23.44
C LYS A 109 10.54 8.85 23.68
N ASN A 110 9.77 9.88 23.34
CA ASN A 110 10.16 11.29 23.45
C ASN A 110 9.73 11.99 24.75
N SER A 111 9.18 11.27 25.74
CA SER A 111 8.57 11.89 26.94
C SER A 111 9.30 11.64 28.27
N VAL A 112 10.38 10.85 28.29
CA VAL A 112 11.12 10.57 29.53
C VAL A 112 12.63 10.63 29.27
N ARG A 113 13.24 11.78 29.56
CA ARG A 113 14.62 11.81 30.06
C ARG A 113 14.57 12.36 31.47
N ALA A 114 14.84 11.46 32.41
CA ALA A 114 14.83 11.69 33.83
C ALA A 114 16.02 12.56 34.27
N ILE A 115 15.74 13.26 35.37
CA ILE A 115 16.65 13.97 36.24
C ILE A 115 17.66 12.96 36.82
N GLU A 116 18.95 13.12 36.51
CA GLU A 116 20.04 12.56 37.33
C GLU A 116 20.91 13.71 37.83
N THR A 117 20.88 13.89 39.14
CA THR A 117 21.71 14.81 39.91
C THR A 117 23.16 14.33 39.92
N VAL A 118 24.02 14.95 39.12
CA VAL A 118 25.47 14.95 39.34
C VAL A 118 25.91 16.40 39.53
N SER A 119 26.38 16.69 40.74
CA SER A 119 26.94 17.99 41.12
C SER A 119 28.26 18.25 40.39
N LEU A 120 28.22 19.09 39.35
CA LEU A 120 29.40 19.69 38.71
C LEU A 120 29.13 21.20 38.50
N PRO A 121 30.18 22.04 38.50
CA PRO A 121 30.09 23.45 38.85
C PRO A 121 29.36 24.26 37.76
N ALA A 122 28.73 25.35 38.21
CA ALA A 122 27.90 26.25 37.41
C ALA A 122 28.54 26.62 36.06
N SER A 123 28.11 25.92 35.01
CA SER A 123 28.40 26.24 33.62
C SER A 123 27.14 25.94 32.82
N VAL A 124 26.46 27.02 32.46
CA VAL A 124 25.44 27.19 31.41
C VAL A 124 25.00 25.88 30.74
N SER A 125 23.82 25.39 31.12
CA SER A 125 23.11 24.35 30.36
C SER A 125 23.01 24.79 28.89
N PRO A 126 23.29 23.93 27.89
CA PRO A 126 22.87 24.23 26.54
C PRO A 126 21.35 24.43 26.59
N PRO A 127 20.80 25.49 25.96
CA PRO A 127 19.38 25.74 25.99
C PRO A 127 18.65 24.48 25.51
N LEU A 128 17.50 24.18 26.13
CA LEU A 128 16.49 23.29 25.55
C LEU A 128 16.44 23.59 24.04
N PRO A 129 16.42 22.59 23.13
CA PRO A 129 16.16 22.91 21.73
C PRO A 129 14.82 23.62 21.75
N ALA A 130 14.86 24.94 21.54
CA ALA A 130 13.65 25.76 21.51
C ALA A 130 12.71 25.03 20.55
N PHE A 131 11.43 24.92 20.90
CA PHE A 131 10.42 24.49 19.94
C PHE A 131 10.71 25.27 18.66
N ASN A 132 11.19 24.57 17.62
CA ASN A 132 11.79 25.26 16.49
C ASN A 132 10.66 26.11 15.90
N PRO A 133 10.74 27.46 16.00
CA PRO A 133 9.62 28.33 15.66
C PRO A 133 9.22 28.18 14.19
N ASP A 134 10.07 27.55 13.40
CA ASP A 134 9.96 27.32 11.97
C ASP A 134 9.21 26.02 11.60
N TRP A 135 8.31 25.54 12.47
CA TRP A 135 7.49 24.36 12.21
C TRP A 135 6.63 24.53 10.94
N GLU A 136 6.14 25.74 10.68
CA GLU A 136 5.40 26.07 9.46
C GLU A 136 6.25 25.84 8.21
N LEU A 137 7.52 26.25 8.22
CA LEU A 137 8.42 26.03 7.09
C LEU A 137 8.69 24.54 6.90
N ARG A 138 8.98 23.81 7.99
CA ARG A 138 9.22 22.36 7.93
C ARG A 138 8.00 21.64 7.36
N LEU A 139 6.81 21.98 7.84
CA LEU A 139 5.56 21.41 7.34
C LEU A 139 5.32 21.78 5.88
N GLY A 140 5.57 23.02 5.50
CA GLY A 140 5.44 23.48 4.13
C GLY A 140 6.39 22.77 3.16
N LEU A 141 7.67 22.63 3.51
CA LEU A 141 8.65 21.85 2.74
C LEU A 141 8.21 20.38 2.64
N GLU A 142 7.65 19.82 3.69
CA GLU A 142 7.22 18.43 3.67
C GLU A 142 5.96 18.20 2.83
N ARG A 143 5.04 19.17 2.80
CA ARG A 143 3.95 19.20 1.83
C ARG A 143 4.49 19.28 0.41
N LEU A 144 5.46 20.16 0.15
CA LEU A 144 6.10 20.27 -1.17
C LEU A 144 6.73 18.95 -1.60
N ARG A 145 7.44 18.26 -0.70
CA ARG A 145 8.02 16.94 -0.97
C ARG A 145 6.94 15.93 -1.34
N ILE A 146 5.85 15.85 -0.57
CA ILE A 146 4.73 14.94 -0.85
C ILE A 146 4.09 15.26 -2.21
N TYR A 147 3.82 16.54 -2.50
CA TYR A 147 3.24 16.93 -3.78
C TYR A 147 4.18 16.62 -4.96
N GLN A 148 5.49 16.82 -4.80
CA GLN A 148 6.46 16.43 -5.81
C GLN A 148 6.46 14.90 -6.04
N THR A 149 6.46 14.10 -4.97
CA THR A 149 6.32 12.63 -5.11
C THR A 149 5.03 12.25 -5.82
N SER A 150 3.92 12.97 -5.57
CA SER A 150 2.65 12.74 -6.28
C SER A 150 2.72 13.05 -7.77
N VAL A 151 3.45 14.11 -8.16
CA VAL A 151 3.71 14.46 -9.57
C VAL A 151 4.55 13.38 -10.25
N ASP A 152 5.66 12.98 -9.62
CA ASP A 152 6.57 12.00 -10.21
C ASP A 152 5.88 10.63 -10.37
N ARG A 153 5.04 10.24 -9.40
CA ARG A 153 4.19 9.04 -9.50
C ARG A 153 3.17 9.15 -10.61
N ALA A 154 2.47 10.28 -10.72
CA ALA A 154 1.47 10.51 -11.78
C ALA A 154 2.13 10.49 -13.17
N ALA A 155 3.32 11.06 -13.31
CA ALA A 155 4.08 11.03 -14.57
C ALA A 155 4.47 9.60 -14.94
N ARG A 156 5.03 8.84 -13.99
CA ARG A 156 5.41 7.44 -14.21
C ARG A 156 4.22 6.57 -14.63
N LEU A 157 3.04 6.76 -14.01
CA LEU A 157 1.82 6.04 -14.38
C LEU A 157 1.27 6.48 -15.74
N PHE A 158 1.33 7.77 -16.06
CA PHE A 158 0.95 8.27 -17.37
C PHE A 158 1.82 7.65 -18.48
N ASP A 159 3.13 7.61 -18.27
CA ASP A 159 4.08 7.00 -19.21
C ASP A 159 3.80 5.49 -19.37
N ALA A 160 3.53 4.78 -18.27
CA ALA A 160 3.20 3.35 -18.31
C ALA A 160 1.93 3.07 -19.13
N VAL A 161 0.85 3.81 -18.89
CA VAL A 161 -0.40 3.66 -19.66
C VAL A 161 -0.19 4.02 -21.13
N HIS A 162 0.63 5.03 -21.42
CA HIS A 162 0.92 5.43 -22.79
C HIS A 162 1.70 4.35 -23.56
N GLU A 163 2.71 3.74 -22.94
CA GLU A 163 3.47 2.63 -23.54
C GLU A 163 2.60 1.38 -23.74
N GLU A 164 1.73 1.04 -22.78
CA GLU A 164 0.77 -0.07 -22.95
C GLU A 164 -0.18 0.18 -24.13
N LYS A 165 -0.70 1.41 -24.25
CA LYS A 165 -1.54 1.79 -25.39
C LYS A 165 -0.80 1.61 -26.71
N LYS A 166 0.43 2.10 -26.79
CA LYS A 166 1.27 1.96 -28.00
C LYS A 166 1.46 0.50 -28.38
N MET A 167 1.75 -0.40 -27.43
CA MET A 167 1.85 -1.83 -27.69
C MET A 167 0.52 -2.43 -28.19
N ALA A 168 -0.61 -1.98 -27.64
CA ALA A 168 -1.94 -2.41 -28.07
C ALA A 168 -2.25 -1.92 -29.51
N ASP A 169 -1.91 -0.68 -29.85
CA ASP A 169 -2.05 -0.11 -31.19
C ASP A 169 -1.18 -0.87 -32.22
N ASP A 170 0.08 -1.17 -31.89
CA ASP A 170 0.98 -1.95 -32.73
C ASP A 170 0.40 -3.35 -33.00
N LEU A 171 -0.09 -4.03 -31.95
CA LEU A 171 -0.72 -5.34 -32.07
C LEU A 171 -2.02 -5.29 -32.88
N HIS A 172 -2.83 -4.24 -32.72
CA HIS A 172 -4.03 -4.04 -33.54
C HIS A 172 -3.68 -3.82 -35.01
N TYR A 173 -2.59 -3.09 -35.29
CA TYR A 173 -2.09 -2.88 -36.65
C TYR A 173 -1.61 -4.19 -37.29
N GLU A 174 -0.90 -5.05 -36.56
CA GLU A 174 -0.52 -6.40 -37.03
C GLU A 174 -1.75 -7.24 -37.40
N TYR A 175 -2.77 -7.29 -36.55
CA TYR A 175 -4.02 -8.01 -36.87
C TYR A 175 -4.79 -7.38 -38.02
N THR A 176 -4.67 -6.06 -38.23
CA THR A 176 -5.29 -5.38 -39.37
C THR A 176 -4.59 -5.72 -40.68
N GLN A 177 -3.27 -5.88 -40.68
CA GLN A 177 -2.53 -6.34 -41.87
C GLN A 177 -2.85 -7.79 -42.26
N ALA A 178 -3.28 -8.62 -41.31
CA ALA A 178 -3.72 -9.98 -41.58
C ALA A 178 -5.00 -10.09 -42.45
N VAL A 179 -5.59 -8.96 -42.91
CA VAL A 179 -6.60 -8.89 -44.00
C VAL A 179 -6.14 -9.62 -45.27
N ASP A 180 -4.84 -9.86 -45.45
CA ASP A 180 -4.33 -10.74 -46.52
C ASP A 180 -4.90 -12.18 -46.48
N LEU A 181 -5.41 -12.65 -45.33
CA LEU A 181 -6.10 -13.94 -45.21
C LEU A 181 -7.41 -13.95 -46.00
N ASP A 182 -8.17 -12.86 -46.03
CA ASP A 182 -9.41 -12.77 -46.82
C ASP A 182 -9.12 -12.90 -48.32
N ARG A 183 -8.03 -12.26 -48.79
CA ARG A 183 -7.60 -12.36 -50.19
C ARG A 183 -7.17 -13.79 -50.53
N LYS A 184 -6.43 -14.46 -49.65
CA LYS A 184 -5.98 -15.85 -49.83
C LYS A 184 -7.15 -16.84 -49.83
N VAL A 185 -8.12 -16.67 -48.91
CA VAL A 185 -9.35 -17.48 -48.88
C VAL A 185 -10.09 -17.33 -50.19
N LYS A 186 -10.33 -16.11 -50.66
CA LYS A 186 -11.02 -15.84 -51.92
C LYS A 186 -10.30 -16.48 -53.12
N GLN A 187 -8.98 -16.35 -53.20
CA GLN A 187 -8.20 -16.98 -54.27
C GLN A 187 -8.33 -18.50 -54.29
N LEU A 188 -8.34 -19.16 -53.13
CA LEU A 188 -8.55 -20.60 -53.06
C LEU A 188 -10.00 -21.00 -53.36
N GLU A 189 -10.99 -20.20 -52.97
CA GLU A 189 -12.39 -20.40 -53.36
C GLU A 189 -12.58 -20.31 -54.88
N ASP A 190 -11.92 -19.34 -55.54
CA ASP A 190 -11.93 -19.22 -57.00
C ASP A 190 -11.28 -20.45 -57.67
N VAL A 191 -10.17 -20.96 -57.12
CA VAL A 191 -9.54 -22.21 -57.58
C VAL A 191 -10.48 -23.41 -57.40
N LEU A 192 -11.15 -23.51 -56.25
CA LEU A 192 -12.11 -24.58 -55.97
C LEU A 192 -13.29 -24.53 -56.95
N SER A 193 -13.83 -23.34 -57.22
CA SER A 193 -14.90 -23.14 -58.20
C SER A 193 -14.46 -23.56 -59.61
N THR A 194 -13.21 -23.26 -59.99
CA THR A 194 -12.65 -23.67 -61.28
C THR A 194 -12.52 -25.19 -61.37
N LEU A 195 -12.03 -25.84 -60.30
CA LEU A 195 -11.95 -27.31 -60.22
C LEU A 195 -13.33 -27.97 -60.34
N GLN A 196 -14.35 -27.44 -59.67
CA GLN A 196 -15.71 -27.95 -59.75
C GLN A 196 -16.27 -27.83 -61.17
N SER A 197 -16.10 -26.68 -61.82
CA SER A 197 -16.52 -26.46 -63.22
C SER A 197 -15.82 -27.41 -64.19
N CYS A 198 -14.50 -27.62 -64.07
CA CYS A 198 -13.77 -28.56 -64.91
C CYS A 198 -14.21 -30.03 -64.72
N ARG A 199 -14.76 -30.37 -63.56
CA ARG A 199 -15.28 -31.72 -63.30
C ARG A 199 -16.66 -31.93 -63.94
N GLU A 200 -17.51 -30.92 -63.93
CA GLU A 200 -18.82 -30.98 -64.57
C GLU A 200 -18.73 -31.08 -66.10
N SER A 201 -17.65 -30.56 -66.70
CA SER A 201 -17.42 -30.60 -68.15
C SER A 201 -16.70 -31.84 -68.68
N ASN A 202 -16.13 -32.68 -67.82
CA ASN A 202 -15.27 -33.80 -68.22
C ASN A 202 -15.95 -35.16 -68.07
N ASP A 203 -16.05 -35.91 -69.17
CA ASP A 203 -16.57 -37.28 -69.22
C ASP A 203 -15.44 -38.32 -68.99
N GLU A 204 -14.57 -38.05 -68.01
CA GLU A 204 -13.31 -38.78 -67.83
C GLU A 204 -13.51 -40.09 -67.05
N THR A 205 -13.19 -41.21 -67.70
CA THR A 205 -13.49 -42.56 -67.19
C THR A 205 -12.32 -43.26 -66.49
N ASP A 206 -11.10 -42.71 -66.56
CA ASP A 206 -9.93 -43.28 -65.87
C ASP A 206 -10.08 -43.13 -64.34
N PRO A 207 -10.26 -44.24 -63.59
CA PRO A 207 -10.48 -44.19 -62.15
C PRO A 207 -9.31 -43.57 -61.38
N LYS A 208 -8.06 -43.69 -61.88
CA LYS A 208 -6.89 -43.08 -61.22
C LYS A 208 -6.94 -41.56 -61.31
N ARG A 209 -7.28 -41.01 -62.48
CA ARG A 209 -7.41 -39.56 -62.70
C ARG A 209 -8.57 -38.96 -61.92
N VAL A 210 -9.72 -39.63 -61.88
CA VAL A 210 -10.87 -39.18 -61.08
C VAL A 210 -10.53 -39.16 -59.59
N HIS A 211 -9.78 -40.17 -59.11
CA HIS A 211 -9.36 -40.24 -57.72
C HIS A 211 -8.35 -39.14 -57.35
N THR A 212 -7.32 -38.90 -58.18
CA THR A 212 -6.34 -37.83 -57.92
C THR A 212 -6.99 -36.44 -57.96
N PHE A 213 -7.92 -36.21 -58.88
CA PHE A 213 -8.68 -34.96 -58.93
C PHE A 213 -9.51 -34.75 -57.66
N LYS A 214 -10.20 -35.79 -57.19
CA LYS A 214 -10.97 -35.75 -55.94
C LYS A 214 -10.07 -35.42 -54.74
N ALA A 215 -8.92 -36.09 -54.62
CA ALA A 215 -7.96 -35.84 -53.55
C ALA A 215 -7.43 -34.40 -53.57
N ASN A 216 -7.18 -33.83 -54.75
CA ASN A 216 -6.76 -32.43 -54.90
C ASN A 216 -7.87 -31.45 -54.47
N SER A 217 -9.13 -31.71 -54.85
CA SER A 217 -10.28 -30.90 -54.39
C SER A 217 -10.40 -30.91 -52.87
N GLU A 218 -10.31 -32.10 -52.26
CA GLU A 218 -10.36 -32.27 -50.80
C GLU A 218 -9.20 -31.53 -50.09
N LEU A 219 -8.02 -31.45 -50.71
CA LEU A 219 -6.88 -30.71 -50.17
C LEU A 219 -7.12 -29.19 -50.18
N VAL A 220 -7.68 -28.66 -51.27
CA VAL A 220 -8.04 -27.24 -51.38
C VAL A 220 -9.14 -26.89 -50.38
N GLU A 221 -10.18 -27.72 -50.26
CA GLU A 221 -11.25 -27.54 -49.27
C GLU A 221 -10.72 -27.51 -47.82
N LYS A 222 -9.84 -28.45 -47.46
CA LYS A 222 -9.19 -28.48 -46.14
C LYS A 222 -8.36 -27.21 -45.89
N SER A 223 -7.65 -26.72 -46.91
CA SER A 223 -6.83 -25.51 -46.81
C SER A 223 -7.69 -24.26 -46.63
N ILE A 224 -8.80 -24.15 -47.38
CA ILE A 224 -9.80 -23.07 -47.21
C ILE A 224 -10.37 -23.10 -45.80
N LYS A 225 -10.78 -24.29 -45.31
CA LYS A 225 -11.33 -24.43 -43.96
C LYS A 225 -10.34 -23.92 -42.90
N LYS A 226 -9.08 -24.36 -42.97
CA LYS A 226 -8.04 -23.94 -42.03
C LYS A 226 -7.80 -22.42 -42.06
N LEU A 227 -7.75 -21.81 -43.25
CA LEU A 227 -7.56 -20.36 -43.38
C LEU A 227 -8.77 -19.57 -42.87
N LYS A 228 -10.00 -20.09 -43.04
CA LYS A 228 -11.22 -19.48 -42.48
C LYS A 228 -11.20 -19.49 -40.95
N GLU A 229 -10.80 -20.61 -40.34
CA GLU A 229 -10.64 -20.73 -38.89
C GLU A 229 -9.57 -19.76 -38.36
N GLU A 230 -8.42 -19.67 -39.03
CA GLU A 230 -7.34 -18.73 -38.69
C GLU A 230 -7.79 -17.27 -38.81
N ARG A 231 -8.52 -16.94 -39.88
CA ARG A 231 -9.11 -15.62 -40.08
C ARG A 231 -10.09 -15.27 -38.96
N GLU A 232 -11.00 -16.15 -38.61
CA GLU A 232 -11.98 -15.93 -37.53
C GLU A 232 -11.26 -15.67 -36.20
N PHE A 233 -10.23 -16.46 -35.90
CA PHE A 233 -9.39 -16.26 -34.72
C PHE A 233 -8.69 -14.89 -34.69
N VAL A 234 -8.15 -14.44 -35.84
CA VAL A 234 -7.51 -13.12 -35.96
C VAL A 234 -8.53 -11.99 -35.78
N VAL A 235 -9.72 -12.10 -36.38
CA VAL A 235 -10.79 -11.09 -36.25
C VAL A 235 -11.25 -10.96 -34.81
N ASP A 236 -11.45 -12.08 -34.12
CA ASP A 236 -11.83 -12.13 -32.70
C ASP A 236 -10.73 -11.53 -31.79
N ARG A 237 -9.45 -11.84 -32.04
CA ARG A 237 -8.32 -11.20 -31.33
C ARG A 237 -8.25 -9.70 -31.58
N ARG A 238 -8.42 -9.27 -32.83
CA ARG A 238 -8.42 -7.84 -33.20
C ARG A 238 -9.53 -7.08 -32.47
N ALA A 239 -10.73 -7.65 -32.39
CA ALA A 239 -11.86 -7.05 -31.68
C ALA A 239 -11.58 -6.92 -30.18
N ARG A 240 -10.96 -7.94 -29.55
CA ARG A 240 -10.51 -7.84 -28.16
C ARG A 240 -9.49 -6.73 -27.95
N VAL A 241 -8.48 -6.62 -28.82
CA VAL A 241 -7.46 -5.58 -28.70
C VAL A 241 -8.05 -4.18 -28.91
N ALA A 242 -9.01 -4.03 -29.84
CA ALA A 242 -9.71 -2.76 -30.03
C ALA A 242 -10.40 -2.27 -28.75
N LYS A 243 -11.07 -3.18 -28.03
CA LYS A 243 -11.67 -2.86 -26.73
C LYS A 243 -10.63 -2.44 -25.69
N ILE A 244 -9.49 -3.13 -25.63
CA ILE A 244 -8.38 -2.77 -24.73
C ILE A 244 -7.86 -1.37 -25.04
N ILE A 245 -7.75 -1.00 -26.32
CA ILE A 245 -7.33 0.35 -26.74
C ILE A 245 -8.32 1.41 -26.24
N GLU A 246 -9.63 1.17 -26.35
CA GLU A 246 -10.66 2.08 -25.82
C GLU A 246 -10.52 2.27 -24.29
N ASP A 247 -10.34 1.17 -23.55
CA ASP A 247 -10.12 1.22 -22.09
C ASP A 247 -8.83 1.99 -21.73
N LEU A 248 -7.75 1.78 -22.48
CA LEU A 248 -6.47 2.48 -22.30
C LEU A 248 -6.54 3.96 -22.68
N GLU A 249 -7.39 4.35 -23.63
CA GLU A 249 -7.66 5.75 -23.95
C GLU A 249 -8.31 6.49 -22.80
N GLN A 250 -9.30 5.88 -22.17
CA GLN A 250 -9.92 6.43 -20.97
C GLN A 250 -8.92 6.52 -19.81
N ALA A 251 -8.12 5.48 -19.59
CA ALA A 251 -7.08 5.47 -18.57
C ALA A 251 -6.02 6.56 -18.81
N SER A 252 -5.62 6.77 -20.06
CA SER A 252 -4.64 7.80 -20.45
C SER A 252 -5.18 9.20 -20.20
N ALA A 253 -6.45 9.46 -20.54
CA ALA A 253 -7.11 10.73 -20.25
C ALA A 253 -7.15 11.03 -18.74
N HIS A 254 -7.56 10.04 -17.93
CA HIS A 254 -7.58 10.16 -16.48
C HIS A 254 -6.17 10.38 -15.89
N ALA A 255 -5.16 9.62 -16.33
CA ALA A 255 -3.78 9.80 -15.89
C ALA A 255 -3.24 11.20 -16.23
N LYS A 256 -3.59 11.73 -17.40
CA LYS A 256 -3.21 13.10 -17.82
C LYS A 256 -3.85 14.16 -16.92
N GLU A 257 -5.16 14.06 -16.65
CA GLU A 257 -5.86 14.99 -15.76
C GLU A 257 -5.25 15.01 -14.37
N ARG A 258 -4.95 13.82 -13.83
CA ARG A 258 -4.27 13.68 -12.53
C ARG A 258 -2.89 14.31 -12.52
N LEU A 259 -2.07 14.06 -13.54
CA LEU A 259 -0.74 14.66 -13.67
C LEU A 259 -0.81 16.20 -13.66
N VAL A 260 -1.76 16.77 -14.40
CA VAL A 260 -1.99 18.23 -14.42
C VAL A 260 -2.41 18.74 -13.04
N SER A 261 -3.34 18.05 -12.37
CA SER A 261 -3.80 18.42 -11.02
C SER A 261 -2.67 18.39 -9.98
N CYS A 262 -1.85 17.34 -9.99
CA CYS A 262 -0.66 17.21 -9.14
C CYS A 262 0.35 18.32 -9.42
N HIS A 263 0.61 18.64 -10.70
CA HIS A 263 1.50 19.74 -11.07
C HIS A 263 1.00 21.08 -10.54
N ASN A 264 -0.29 21.36 -10.67
CA ASN A 264 -0.89 22.61 -10.18
C ASN A 264 -0.75 22.74 -8.66
N THR A 265 -1.08 21.68 -7.92
CA THR A 265 -0.97 21.64 -6.45
C THR A 265 0.47 21.84 -5.99
N ARG A 266 1.42 21.14 -6.61
CA ARG A 266 2.85 21.30 -6.32
C ARG A 266 3.32 22.73 -6.62
N ASN A 267 2.96 23.27 -7.80
CA ASN A 267 3.36 24.63 -8.20
C ASN A 267 2.81 25.70 -7.26
N GLN A 268 1.57 25.52 -6.78
CA GLN A 268 0.99 26.39 -5.77
C GLN A 268 1.82 26.36 -4.48
N SER A 269 2.08 25.16 -3.93
CA SER A 269 2.89 24.99 -2.72
C SER A 269 4.30 25.59 -2.87
N TYR A 270 4.97 25.34 -4.00
CA TYR A 270 6.26 25.95 -4.32
C TYR A 270 6.18 27.49 -4.31
N THR A 271 5.15 28.05 -4.95
CA THR A 271 4.95 29.50 -5.04
C THR A 271 4.68 30.12 -3.67
N GLU A 272 3.88 29.47 -2.83
CA GLU A 272 3.61 29.91 -1.46
C GLU A 272 4.88 29.94 -0.60
N LEU A 273 5.70 28.89 -0.67
CA LEU A 273 6.98 28.84 0.05
C LEU A 273 7.97 29.88 -0.48
N TYR A 274 8.03 30.05 -1.79
CA TYR A 274 8.89 31.07 -2.40
C TYR A 274 8.49 32.48 -1.96
N LYS A 275 7.18 32.79 -1.92
CA LYS A 275 6.64 34.06 -1.39
C LYS A 275 6.94 34.27 0.10
N LYS A 276 6.98 33.19 0.88
CA LYS A 276 7.40 33.21 2.31
C LYS A 276 8.93 33.40 2.49
N GLY A 277 9.69 33.57 1.41
CA GLY A 277 11.12 33.87 1.47
C GLY A 277 12.03 32.64 1.52
N VAL A 278 11.50 31.44 1.23
CA VAL A 278 12.30 30.21 1.24
C VAL A 278 13.31 30.23 0.09
N PRO A 279 14.62 30.01 0.34
CA PRO A 279 15.63 30.00 -0.70
C PRO A 279 15.38 28.93 -1.77
N LYS A 280 15.63 29.27 -3.05
CA LYS A 280 15.43 28.36 -4.18
C LYS A 280 16.22 27.05 -4.05
N HIS A 281 17.45 27.07 -3.53
CA HIS A 281 18.25 25.86 -3.35
C HIS A 281 17.54 24.86 -2.42
N LYS A 282 16.96 25.35 -1.30
CA LYS A 282 16.24 24.51 -0.34
C LYS A 282 14.97 23.90 -0.93
N LEU A 283 14.27 24.65 -1.79
CA LEU A 283 13.13 24.12 -2.54
C LEU A 283 13.58 23.05 -3.56
N GLY A 284 14.69 23.28 -4.25
CA GLY A 284 15.31 22.33 -5.17
C GLY A 284 15.73 21.03 -4.47
N GLU A 285 16.48 21.12 -3.37
CA GLU A 285 16.89 19.97 -2.55
C GLU A 285 15.69 19.14 -2.07
N THR A 286 14.60 19.81 -1.68
CA THR A 286 13.36 19.14 -1.24
C THR A 286 12.73 18.34 -2.39
N ILE A 287 12.73 18.90 -3.61
CA ILE A 287 12.23 18.26 -4.82
C ILE A 287 13.13 17.07 -5.20
N GLU A 288 14.44 17.26 -5.23
CA GLU A 288 15.41 16.20 -5.54
C GLU A 288 15.31 15.03 -4.56
N HIS A 289 15.17 15.32 -3.27
CA HIS A 289 14.95 14.31 -2.25
C HIS A 289 13.63 13.54 -2.46
N ALA A 290 12.56 14.22 -2.88
CA ALA A 290 11.29 13.58 -3.23
C ALA A 290 11.45 12.56 -4.36
N THR A 291 12.16 12.95 -5.43
CA THR A 291 12.41 12.09 -6.59
C THR A 291 13.27 10.89 -6.24
N SER A 292 14.35 11.08 -5.47
CA SER A 292 15.21 9.97 -5.01
C SER A 292 14.49 8.94 -4.14
N MET A 293 13.47 9.36 -3.37
CA MET A 293 12.65 8.38 -2.64
C MET A 293 11.76 7.55 -3.56
N LEU A 294 11.21 8.15 -4.62
CA LEU A 294 10.35 7.43 -5.58
C LEU A 294 11.12 6.37 -6.36
N GLU A 295 12.43 6.52 -6.54
CA GLU A 295 13.28 5.48 -7.15
C GLU A 295 13.28 4.16 -6.37
N LYS A 296 13.00 4.21 -5.07
CA LYS A 296 12.90 3.02 -4.20
C LYS A 296 11.49 2.43 -4.16
N GLU A 297 10.51 3.11 -4.75
CA GLU A 297 9.11 2.70 -4.80
C GLU A 297 8.84 1.83 -6.02
N THR A 298 8.17 0.68 -5.82
CA THR A 298 7.78 -0.21 -6.92
C THR A 298 6.58 0.34 -7.69
N MET A 299 6.38 -0.11 -8.94
CA MET A 299 5.20 0.27 -9.74
C MET A 299 3.88 -0.05 -9.04
N GLN A 300 3.76 -1.23 -8.42
CA GLN A 300 2.57 -1.64 -7.68
C GLN A 300 2.25 -0.71 -6.49
N ALA A 301 3.30 -0.24 -5.80
CA ALA A 301 3.12 0.75 -4.73
C ALA A 301 2.67 2.09 -5.32
N SER A 302 3.21 2.49 -6.47
CA SER A 302 2.77 3.69 -7.17
C SER A 302 1.31 3.62 -7.63
N GLU A 303 0.86 2.49 -8.15
CA GLU A 303 -0.55 2.28 -8.51
C GLU A 303 -1.45 2.40 -7.28
N LEU A 304 -1.10 1.73 -6.17
CA LEU A 304 -1.89 1.78 -4.94
C LEU A 304 -1.92 3.19 -4.32
N LEU A 305 -0.77 3.87 -4.29
CA LEU A 305 -0.64 5.19 -3.66
C LEU A 305 -1.17 6.32 -4.55
N ALA A 306 -1.46 6.06 -5.82
CA ALA A 306 -2.20 7.00 -6.65
C ALA A 306 -3.63 7.21 -6.12
N ASP A 307 -4.21 6.26 -5.40
CA ASP A 307 -5.59 6.35 -4.90
C ASP A 307 -5.72 6.85 -3.46
N ILE A 308 -4.69 7.50 -2.90
CA ILE A 308 -4.77 8.05 -1.55
C ILE A 308 -4.99 9.57 -1.57
N PRO A 309 -6.25 10.05 -1.38
CA PRO A 309 -6.49 11.40 -0.93
C PRO A 309 -6.09 11.51 0.55
N LEU A 310 -4.93 12.11 0.83
CA LEU A 310 -4.58 12.56 2.18
C LEU A 310 -5.17 13.96 2.42
N THR A 311 -6.49 14.03 2.55
CA THR A 311 -7.15 15.20 3.15
C THR A 311 -7.01 15.09 4.67
N TRP A 312 -5.84 15.47 5.18
CA TRP A 312 -5.70 15.74 6.61
C TRP A 312 -6.14 17.19 6.86
N GLU A 313 -7.38 17.37 7.32
CA GLU A 313 -7.85 18.62 7.92
C GLU A 313 -7.64 18.51 9.44
N PRO A 314 -6.68 19.25 10.02
CA PRO A 314 -6.45 19.16 11.45
C PRO A 314 -7.53 19.81 12.31
N GLU A 315 -8.44 20.62 11.77
CA GLU A 315 -9.41 21.38 12.57
C GLU A 315 -10.72 21.65 11.80
N GLN A 316 -11.79 20.94 12.19
CA GLN A 316 -13.12 21.50 12.43
C GLN A 316 -13.40 21.39 13.93
#